data_AF-A0A7W0QTR3-F1
#
_entry.id   AF-A0A7W0QTR3-F1
#
_cell.length_a   1.000
_cell.length_b   1.000
_cell.length_c   1.000
_cell.angle_alpha   90.00
_cell.angle_beta   90.00
_cell.angle_gamma   90.00
#
_symmetry.space_group_name_H-M   'P 1'
#
loop_
_entity.id
_entity.type
_entity.pdbx_description
1 polymer ?
#
loop_
_entity_poly.entity_id
_entity_poly.type
_entity_poly.pdbx_seq_one_letter_code
_entity_poly.pdbx_strand_id
1 'polypeptide(L)'
;MFGLDTDEGDDPVELTKLFMDQTPFAWPVVNIPMPFGGTPLHQELLRTDRILKTMPFGFYYAPYLVTTLKNYDPVTYYEKLIELFCHASSPALLKRRMSGASNRTIKLLHWARTAGTRANLKNYRQILTLLRSDSQFRAFHDGDSTVLPEYYQHRYDRMLKGYGELLSPADRVPNLTQSLESGA
;
A
#
# COMPACT_ATOMS: atom_id res chain seq x y z
N MET A 1 8.20 8.07 -2.22
CA MET A 1 7.88 6.62 -2.22
C MET A 1 8.01 6.14 -0.79
N PHE A 2 7.39 5.03 -0.41
CA PHE A 2 7.57 4.40 0.90
C PHE A 2 7.45 2.87 0.77
N GLY A 3 8.28 2.13 1.51
CA GLY A 3 8.37 0.67 1.43
C GLY A 3 9.47 0.18 0.48
N LEU A 4 10.55 0.95 0.30
CA LEU A 4 11.73 0.53 -0.46
C LEU A 4 12.73 -0.24 0.42
N ASP A 5 13.65 -0.98 -0.20
CA ASP A 5 14.70 -1.74 0.51
C ASP A 5 15.72 -0.86 1.24
N THR A 6 15.74 0.44 0.92
CA THR A 6 16.55 1.45 1.61
C THR A 6 15.82 2.11 2.77
N ASP A 7 14.50 1.93 2.88
CA ASP A 7 13.73 2.48 3.97
C ASP A 7 13.95 1.62 5.21
N GLU A 8 14.51 2.18 6.27
CA GLU A 8 14.80 1.51 7.53
C GLU A 8 14.50 2.46 8.70
N GLY A 9 14.04 1.91 9.82
CA GLY A 9 13.76 2.69 11.04
C GLY A 9 12.66 3.74 10.84
N ASP A 10 12.83 4.90 11.47
CA ASP A 10 11.83 5.97 11.50
C ASP A 10 12.11 7.09 10.48
N ASP A 11 13.36 7.22 10.04
CA ASP A 11 13.84 8.32 9.20
C ASP A 11 12.99 8.54 7.92
N PRO A 12 12.59 7.52 7.15
CA PRO A 12 11.77 7.74 5.95
C PRO A 12 10.44 8.44 6.27
N VAL A 13 9.85 8.14 7.42
CA VAL A 13 8.60 8.75 7.88
C VAL A 13 8.87 10.17 8.37
N GLU A 14 9.83 10.35 9.27
CA GLU A 14 10.13 11.66 9.87
C GLU A 14 10.59 12.69 8.85
N LEU A 15 11.47 12.31 7.93
CA LEU A 15 11.92 13.20 6.86
C LEU A 15 10.79 13.56 5.90
N THR A 16 9.87 12.61 5.62
CA THR A 16 8.71 12.91 4.78
C THR A 16 7.74 13.87 5.49
N LYS A 17 7.53 13.72 6.80
CA LYS A 17 6.74 14.69 7.59
C LYS A 17 7.38 16.07 7.58
N LEU A 18 8.70 16.15 7.77
CA LEU A 18 9.46 17.40 7.70
C LEU A 18 9.30 18.06 6.33
N PHE A 19 9.40 17.29 5.24
CA PHE A 19 9.14 17.79 3.89
C PHE A 19 7.73 18.35 3.75
N MET A 20 6.70 17.62 4.20
CA MET A 20 5.31 18.10 4.18
C MET A 20 5.15 19.41 4.96
N ASP A 21 5.85 19.54 6.09
CA ASP A 21 5.84 20.75 6.89
C ASP A 21 6.57 21.90 6.22
N GLN A 22 7.65 21.66 5.47
CA GLN A 22 8.34 22.73 4.74
C GLN A 22 7.58 23.15 3.48
N THR A 23 6.80 22.25 2.88
CA THR A 23 6.05 22.52 1.64
C THR A 23 4.55 22.25 1.80
N PRO A 24 3.83 22.99 2.66
CA PRO A 24 2.44 22.67 2.98
C PRO A 24 1.52 22.73 1.75
N PHE A 25 1.81 23.60 0.77
CA PHE A 25 1.04 23.76 -0.47
C PHE A 25 1.20 22.57 -1.44
N ALA A 26 2.27 21.78 -1.33
CA ALA A 26 2.44 20.56 -2.10
C ALA A 26 1.61 19.44 -1.47
N TRP A 27 0.81 18.76 -2.29
CA TRP A 27 0.09 17.58 -1.83
C TRP A 27 1.01 16.35 -1.86
N PRO A 28 1.24 15.67 -0.74
CA PRO A 28 2.14 14.52 -0.71
C PRO A 28 1.47 13.31 -1.35
N VAL A 29 1.96 12.91 -2.53
CA VAL A 29 1.59 11.64 -3.15
C VAL A 29 2.61 10.59 -2.69
N VAL A 30 2.18 9.70 -1.80
CA VAL A 30 3.00 8.59 -1.32
C VAL A 30 2.78 7.41 -2.26
N ASN A 31 3.78 7.13 -3.10
CA ASN A 31 3.78 5.97 -4.00
C ASN A 31 4.32 4.73 -3.28
N ILE A 32 3.61 3.62 -3.43
CA ILE A 32 3.97 2.30 -2.90
C ILE A 32 4.46 1.44 -4.08
N PRO A 33 5.65 0.84 -4.03
CA PRO A 33 6.17 0.02 -5.11
C PRO A 33 5.32 -1.24 -5.30
N MET A 34 5.07 -1.61 -6.57
CA MET A 34 4.29 -2.80 -6.93
C MET A 34 5.10 -3.69 -7.88
N PRO A 35 5.12 -5.02 -7.69
CA PRO A 35 5.99 -5.93 -8.44
C PRO A 35 5.38 -6.33 -9.80
N PHE A 36 5.14 -5.37 -10.69
CA PHE A 36 4.65 -5.67 -12.04
C PHE A 36 5.72 -6.38 -12.88
N GLY A 37 5.31 -7.42 -13.61
CA GLY A 37 6.19 -8.23 -14.46
C GLY A 37 6.96 -7.41 -15.50
N GLY A 38 8.13 -7.93 -15.92
CA GLY A 38 9.00 -7.25 -16.89
C GLY A 38 9.77 -6.05 -16.35
N THR A 39 9.80 -5.84 -15.03
CA THR A 39 10.57 -4.75 -14.40
C THR A 39 11.75 -5.29 -13.57
N PRO A 40 12.84 -4.52 -13.40
CA PRO A 40 13.95 -4.90 -12.52
C PRO A 40 13.51 -5.17 -11.08
N LEU A 41 12.55 -4.37 -10.58
CA LEU A 41 11.98 -4.55 -9.25
C LEU A 41 11.29 -5.92 -9.11
N HIS A 42 10.48 -6.31 -10.09
CA HIS A 42 9.82 -7.61 -10.07
C HIS A 42 10.82 -8.77 -10.11
N GLN A 43 11.84 -8.69 -10.96
CA GLN A 43 12.89 -9.72 -11.03
C GLN A 43 13.61 -9.89 -9.69
N GLU A 44 13.97 -8.78 -9.04
CA GLU A 44 14.65 -8.81 -7.75
C GLU A 44 13.75 -9.37 -6.64
N LEU A 45 12.48 -8.94 -6.58
CA LEU A 45 11.53 -9.45 -5.59
C LEU A 45 11.18 -10.91 -5.82
N LEU A 46 11.12 -11.38 -7.07
CA LEU A 46 10.93 -12.79 -7.39
C LEU A 46 12.15 -13.62 -6.97
N ARG A 47 13.37 -13.15 -7.29
CA ARG A 47 14.64 -13.80 -6.93
C ARG A 47 14.83 -13.94 -5.42
N THR A 48 14.32 -12.97 -4.66
CA THR A 48 14.42 -12.93 -3.19
C THR A 48 13.19 -13.51 -2.48
N ASP A 49 12.26 -14.11 -3.23
CA ASP A 49 11.02 -14.72 -2.72
C ASP A 49 10.12 -13.78 -1.91
N ARG A 50 10.06 -12.50 -2.30
CA ARG A 50 9.32 -11.45 -1.59
C ARG A 50 7.98 -11.09 -2.23
N ILE A 51 7.50 -11.84 -3.22
CA ILE A 51 6.18 -11.63 -3.82
C ILE A 51 5.16 -12.56 -3.16
N LEU A 52 4.01 -12.02 -2.71
CA LEU A 52 2.91 -12.82 -2.17
C LEU A 52 2.18 -13.54 -3.32
N LYS A 53 2.62 -14.75 -3.64
CA LYS A 53 2.31 -15.47 -4.89
C LYS A 53 0.82 -15.73 -5.11
N THR A 54 0.06 -15.94 -4.04
CA THR A 54 -1.38 -16.23 -4.11
C THR A 54 -2.25 -14.99 -3.97
N MET A 55 -1.66 -13.80 -3.81
CA MET A 55 -2.40 -12.54 -3.80
C MET A 55 -3.01 -12.27 -5.18
N PRO A 56 -4.34 -12.07 -5.29
CA PRO A 56 -4.96 -11.77 -6.57
C PRO A 56 -4.46 -10.47 -7.20
N PHE A 57 -4.36 -10.44 -8.53
CA PHE A 57 -3.89 -9.26 -9.28
C PHE A 57 -4.76 -8.02 -9.02
N GLY A 58 -6.05 -8.23 -8.75
CA GLY A 58 -6.95 -7.14 -8.38
C GLY A 58 -6.53 -6.35 -7.16
N PHE A 59 -5.60 -6.83 -6.33
CA PHE A 59 -5.06 -6.13 -5.17
C PHE A 59 -3.70 -5.43 -5.42
N TYR A 60 -3.20 -5.37 -6.65
CA TYR A 60 -1.93 -4.70 -6.99
C TYR A 60 -2.08 -3.16 -7.03
N TYR A 61 -2.60 -2.60 -5.95
CA TYR A 61 -2.82 -1.18 -5.75
C TYR A 61 -2.97 -0.87 -4.25
N ALA A 62 -2.72 0.38 -3.85
CA ALA A 62 -2.91 0.80 -2.48
C ALA A 62 -4.39 0.61 -2.04
N PRO A 63 -4.65 0.09 -0.83
CA PRO A 63 -3.75 0.02 0.31
C PRO A 63 -3.00 -1.32 0.48
N TYR A 64 -3.15 -2.27 -0.44
CA TYR A 64 -2.72 -3.66 -0.19
C TYR A 64 -1.22 -3.85 -0.39
N LEU A 65 -0.62 -4.57 0.54
CA LEU A 65 0.76 -5.00 0.45
C LEU A 65 0.79 -6.37 -0.23
N VAL A 66 1.47 -6.45 -1.38
CA VAL A 66 1.56 -7.67 -2.20
C VAL A 66 2.97 -8.28 -2.19
N THR A 67 3.83 -7.75 -1.33
CA THR A 67 5.24 -8.17 -1.17
C THR A 67 5.62 -8.17 0.30
N THR A 68 6.59 -8.99 0.69
CA THR A 68 7.27 -8.83 1.98
C THR A 68 8.31 -7.71 1.88
N LEU A 69 8.54 -7.01 2.98
CA LEU A 69 9.45 -5.86 3.05
C LEU A 69 10.76 -6.27 3.72
N LYS A 70 11.88 -5.68 3.30
CA LYS A 70 13.20 -6.07 3.80
C LYS A 70 13.45 -5.64 5.25
N ASN A 71 13.08 -4.40 5.59
CA ASN A 71 13.45 -3.78 6.87
C ASN A 71 12.23 -3.48 7.77
N TYR A 72 11.04 -3.88 7.34
CA TYR A 72 9.81 -3.72 8.11
C TYR A 72 9.01 -5.01 8.07
N ASP A 73 8.47 -5.40 9.21
CA ASP A 73 7.38 -6.34 9.23
C ASP A 73 6.06 -5.63 8.83
N PRO A 74 5.03 -6.35 8.37
CA PRO A 74 3.80 -5.73 7.87
C PRO A 74 3.09 -4.87 8.93
N VAL A 75 3.13 -5.20 10.22
CA VAL A 75 2.51 -4.34 11.25
C VAL A 75 3.23 -3.00 11.33
N THR A 76 4.55 -3.01 11.49
CA THR A 76 5.34 -1.76 11.54
C THR A 76 5.18 -0.95 10.25
N TYR A 77 5.13 -1.58 9.09
CA TYR A 77 4.88 -0.88 7.82
C TYR A 77 3.54 -0.13 7.81
N TYR A 78 2.44 -0.81 8.19
CA TYR A 78 1.12 -0.17 8.20
C TYR A 78 1.00 0.90 9.29
N GLU A 79 1.62 0.72 10.46
CA GLU A 79 1.70 1.75 11.50
C GLU A 79 2.33 3.03 10.97
N LYS A 80 3.51 2.92 10.36
CA LYS A 80 4.24 4.02 9.75
C LYS A 80 3.47 4.70 8.62
N LEU A 81 2.82 3.91 7.77
CA LEU A 81 2.02 4.43 6.67
C LEU A 81 0.78 5.19 7.18
N ILE A 82 0.12 4.66 8.21
CA ILE A 82 -1.01 5.32 8.89
C ILE A 82 -0.53 6.62 9.53
N GLU A 83 0.60 6.61 10.20
CA GLU A 83 1.20 7.78 10.82
C GLU A 83 1.47 8.88 9.79
N LEU A 84 2.08 8.53 8.66
CA LEU A 84 2.35 9.44 7.55
C LEU A 84 1.07 10.06 7.00
N PHE A 85 0.03 9.26 6.74
CA PHE A 85 -1.24 9.77 6.24
C PHE A 85 -2.04 10.55 7.31
N CYS A 86 -1.87 10.23 8.59
CA CYS A 86 -2.42 11.02 9.69
C CYS A 86 -1.79 12.42 9.72
N HIS A 87 -0.46 12.52 9.59
CA HIS A 87 0.25 13.80 9.49
C HIS A 87 -0.20 14.59 8.27
N ALA A 88 -0.18 13.94 7.10
CA ALA A 88 -0.56 14.54 5.82
C ALA A 88 -1.99 15.08 5.82
N SER A 89 -2.90 14.49 6.61
CA SER A 89 -4.29 14.89 6.72
C SER A 89 -4.64 15.57 8.05
N SER A 90 -3.63 16.03 8.80
CA SER A 90 -3.83 16.66 10.10
C SER A 90 -4.54 18.02 9.99
N PRO A 91 -5.31 18.44 11.01
CA PRO A 91 -5.91 19.78 11.05
C PRO A 91 -4.87 20.90 10.95
N ALA A 92 -3.70 20.72 11.58
CA ALA A 92 -2.61 21.68 11.55
C ALA A 92 -2.11 21.92 10.11
N LEU A 93 -1.80 20.85 9.38
CA LEU A 93 -1.30 20.96 8.01
C LEU A 93 -2.38 21.47 7.04
N LEU A 94 -3.65 21.08 7.25
CA LEU A 94 -4.77 21.67 6.51
C LEU A 94 -4.87 23.19 6.75
N LYS A 95 -4.78 23.66 7.99
CA LYS A 95 -4.81 25.11 8.29
C LYS A 95 -3.69 25.85 7.54
N ARG A 96 -2.48 25.29 7.53
CA ARG A 96 -1.33 25.86 6.80
C ARG A 96 -1.60 25.93 5.28
N ARG A 97 -2.11 24.86 4.67
CA ARG A 97 -2.56 24.83 3.26
C ARG A 97 -3.60 25.91 2.95
N MET A 98 -4.62 26.01 3.80
CA MET A 98 -5.71 26.97 3.62
C MET A 98 -5.24 28.42 3.74
N SER A 99 -4.23 28.68 4.57
CA SER A 99 -3.63 30.01 4.71
C SER A 99 -2.79 30.42 3.50
N GLY A 100 -2.10 29.47 2.85
CA GLY A 100 -1.28 29.72 1.66
C GLY A 100 -2.03 29.66 0.32
N ALA A 101 -3.29 29.21 0.31
CA ALA A 101 -4.07 29.05 -0.91
C ALA A 101 -4.57 30.39 -1.47
N SER A 102 -4.30 30.64 -2.76
CA SER A 102 -4.58 31.92 -3.44
C SER A 102 -6.07 32.22 -3.67
N ASN A 103 -6.92 31.20 -3.76
CA ASN A 103 -8.36 31.38 -4.01
C ASN A 103 -9.22 30.29 -3.35
N ARG A 104 -10.54 30.48 -3.39
CA ARG A 104 -11.53 29.57 -2.77
C ARG A 104 -11.54 28.18 -3.40
N THR A 105 -11.27 28.05 -4.70
CA THR A 105 -11.22 26.77 -5.41
C THR A 105 -10.06 25.90 -4.91
N ILE A 106 -8.88 26.49 -4.73
CA ILE A 106 -7.70 25.77 -4.21
C ILE A 106 -7.91 25.37 -2.74
N LYS A 107 -8.56 26.23 -1.95
CA LYS A 107 -8.98 25.91 -0.58
C LYS A 107 -9.92 24.69 -0.54
N LEU A 108 -10.93 24.66 -1.41
CA LEU A 108 -11.84 23.53 -1.55
C LEU A 108 -11.09 22.25 -1.96
N LEU A 109 -10.14 22.35 -2.90
CA LEU A 109 -9.31 21.23 -3.31
C LEU A 109 -8.49 20.63 -2.16
N HIS A 110 -7.83 21.47 -1.34
CA HIS A 110 -7.07 21.00 -0.18
C HIS A 110 -7.97 20.33 0.88
N TRP A 111 -9.17 20.88 1.10
CA TRP A 111 -10.16 20.28 1.99
C TRP A 111 -10.60 18.91 1.47
N ALA A 112 -10.98 18.82 0.19
CA ALA A 112 -11.45 17.58 -0.44
C ALA A 112 -10.39 16.48 -0.40
N ARG A 113 -9.13 16.82 -0.73
CA ARG A 113 -8.00 15.87 -0.63
C ARG A 113 -7.76 15.41 0.81
N THR A 114 -7.85 16.31 1.78
CA THR A 114 -7.72 15.97 3.22
C THR A 114 -8.83 15.03 3.67
N ALA A 115 -10.08 15.30 3.29
CA ALA A 115 -11.21 14.43 3.59
C ALA A 115 -11.05 13.04 2.94
N GLY A 116 -10.63 12.99 1.66
CA GLY A 116 -10.36 11.75 0.94
C GLY A 116 -9.29 10.89 1.62
N THR A 117 -8.16 11.48 2.02
CA THR A 117 -7.12 10.74 2.76
C THR A 117 -7.62 10.22 4.11
N ARG A 118 -8.41 11.01 4.85
CA ARG A 118 -9.02 10.54 6.11
C ARG A 118 -10.01 9.40 5.91
N ALA A 119 -10.78 9.42 4.82
CA ALA A 119 -11.67 8.32 4.48
C ALA A 119 -10.88 7.04 4.20
N ASN A 120 -9.80 7.15 3.41
CA ASN A 120 -8.94 6.01 3.07
C ASN A 120 -8.21 5.41 4.28
N LEU A 121 -7.86 6.21 5.30
CA LEU A 121 -7.25 5.73 6.54
C LEU A 121 -8.04 4.61 7.23
N LYS A 122 -9.36 4.53 7.03
CA LYS A 122 -10.18 3.43 7.56
C LYS A 122 -9.73 2.08 7.03
N ASN A 123 -9.41 1.98 5.74
CA ASN A 123 -8.97 0.72 5.12
C ASN A 123 -7.60 0.29 5.64
N TYR A 124 -6.65 1.23 5.76
CA TYR A 124 -5.33 0.95 6.33
C TYR A 124 -5.43 0.45 7.78
N ARG A 125 -6.26 1.10 8.60
CA ARG A 125 -6.50 0.67 9.98
C ARG A 125 -7.16 -0.69 10.07
N GLN A 126 -8.10 -1.00 9.17
CA GLN A 126 -8.70 -2.32 9.11
C GLN A 126 -7.66 -3.41 8.83
N ILE A 127 -6.76 -3.19 7.87
CA ILE A 127 -5.68 -4.14 7.57
C ILE A 127 -4.73 -4.27 8.78
N LEU A 128 -4.34 -3.16 9.41
CA LEU A 128 -3.52 -3.20 10.61
C LEU A 128 -4.18 -3.98 11.76
N THR A 129 -5.50 -3.82 11.95
CA THR A 129 -6.24 -4.61 12.94
C THR A 129 -6.15 -6.09 12.62
N LEU A 130 -6.41 -6.50 11.37
CA LEU A 130 -6.31 -7.90 10.95
C LEU A 130 -4.90 -8.46 11.16
N LEU A 131 -3.85 -7.71 10.78
CA LEU A 131 -2.46 -8.12 11.00
C LEU A 131 -2.10 -8.34 12.47
N ARG A 132 -2.78 -7.67 13.41
CA ARG A 132 -2.53 -7.81 14.85
C ARG A 132 -3.40 -8.89 15.51
N SER A 133 -4.61 -9.12 15.00
CA SER A 133 -5.59 -10.00 15.64
C SER A 133 -5.74 -11.37 14.99
N ASP A 134 -5.37 -11.51 13.73
CA ASP A 134 -5.52 -12.74 12.94
C ASP A 134 -4.13 -13.26 12.55
N SER A 135 -3.72 -14.37 13.18
CA SER A 135 -2.42 -14.99 12.96
C SER A 135 -2.25 -15.58 11.56
N GLN A 136 -3.33 -16.05 10.92
CA GLN A 136 -3.26 -16.56 9.55
C GLN A 136 -3.09 -15.42 8.56
N PHE A 137 -3.83 -14.31 8.78
CA PHE A 137 -3.66 -13.09 8.00
C PHE A 137 -2.23 -12.54 8.12
N ARG A 138 -1.68 -12.56 9.35
CA ARG A 138 -0.32 -12.14 9.62
C ARG A 138 0.72 -13.04 8.94
N ALA A 139 0.64 -14.35 9.13
CA ALA A 139 1.54 -15.33 8.51
C ALA A 139 1.56 -15.22 6.97
N PHE A 140 0.42 -14.95 6.35
CA PHE A 140 0.36 -14.69 4.91
C PHE A 140 1.18 -13.46 4.50
N HIS A 141 1.10 -12.36 5.27
CA HIS A 141 1.84 -11.12 4.98
C HIS A 141 3.31 -11.16 5.41
N ASP A 142 3.70 -12.05 6.33
CA ASP A 142 5.10 -12.33 6.65
C ASP A 142 5.76 -13.25 5.58
N GLY A 143 4.96 -13.91 4.74
CA GLY A 143 5.44 -14.89 3.74
C GLY A 143 5.51 -16.32 4.27
N ASP A 144 5.15 -16.55 5.53
CA ASP A 144 5.15 -17.87 6.18
C ASP A 144 3.99 -18.78 5.73
N SER A 145 2.97 -18.20 5.08
CA SER A 145 1.83 -18.93 4.53
C SER A 145 1.53 -18.52 3.09
N THR A 146 1.24 -19.50 2.25
CA THR A 146 0.73 -19.28 0.88
C THR A 146 -0.79 -19.35 0.80
N VAL A 147 -1.48 -19.64 1.91
CA VAL A 147 -2.95 -19.71 1.94
C VAL A 147 -3.50 -18.29 1.92
N LEU A 148 -4.32 -17.97 0.90
CA LEU A 148 -4.94 -16.66 0.78
C LEU A 148 -5.95 -16.44 1.93
N PRO A 149 -5.83 -15.36 2.73
CA PRO A 149 -6.79 -15.07 3.79
C PRO A 149 -8.22 -14.86 3.26
N GLU A 150 -9.22 -15.34 4.00
CA GLU A 150 -10.65 -15.22 3.64
C GLU A 150 -11.06 -13.76 3.39
N TYR A 151 -10.45 -12.81 4.10
CA TYR A 151 -10.65 -11.38 3.87
C TYR A 151 -10.46 -10.99 2.40
N TYR A 152 -9.37 -11.46 1.77
CA TYR A 152 -9.07 -11.15 0.38
C TYR A 152 -9.99 -11.91 -0.57
N GLN A 153 -10.29 -13.16 -0.28
CA GLN A 153 -11.23 -13.94 -1.08
C GLN A 153 -12.61 -13.25 -1.16
N HIS A 154 -13.22 -12.96 -0.01
CA HIS A 154 -14.52 -12.28 0.04
C HIS A 154 -14.51 -10.92 -0.63
N ARG A 155 -13.41 -10.17 -0.48
CA ARG A 155 -13.29 -8.85 -1.09
C ARG A 155 -13.13 -8.93 -2.61
N TYR A 156 -12.38 -9.91 -3.10
CA TYR A 156 -12.16 -10.12 -4.51
C TYR A 156 -13.44 -10.61 -5.21
N ASP A 157 -14.16 -11.55 -4.59
CA ASP A 157 -15.45 -12.02 -5.10
C ASP A 157 -16.47 -10.86 -5.19
N ARG A 158 -16.45 -9.94 -4.22
CA ARG A 158 -17.27 -8.72 -4.28
C ARG A 158 -16.84 -7.77 -5.41
N MET A 159 -15.54 -7.68 -5.71
CA MET A 159 -15.03 -6.87 -6.82
C MET A 159 -15.46 -7.44 -8.17
N LEU A 160 -15.36 -8.77 -8.33
CA LEU A 160 -15.69 -9.45 -9.57
C LEU A 160 -17.20 -9.63 -9.77
N LYS A 161 -17.98 -9.74 -8.69
CA LYS A 161 -19.42 -10.07 -8.74
C LYS A 161 -19.64 -11.28 -9.68
N GLY A 162 -20.60 -11.20 -10.60
CA GLY A 162 -20.91 -12.27 -11.55
C GLY A 162 -19.81 -12.58 -12.56
N TYR A 163 -18.79 -11.73 -12.72
CA TYR A 163 -17.66 -12.02 -13.61
C TYR A 163 -16.66 -13.02 -13.00
N GLY A 164 -16.79 -13.34 -11.71
CA GLY A 164 -15.90 -14.29 -11.05
C GLY A 164 -15.95 -15.69 -11.65
N GLU A 165 -17.11 -16.10 -12.18
CA GLU A 165 -17.31 -17.39 -12.83
C GLU A 165 -16.52 -17.54 -14.13
N LEU A 166 -16.14 -16.42 -14.76
CA LEU A 166 -15.37 -16.40 -16.00
C LEU A 166 -13.86 -16.56 -15.77
N LEU A 167 -13.40 -16.47 -14.52
CA LEU A 167 -11.98 -16.49 -14.18
C LEU A 167 -11.65 -17.77 -13.40
N SER A 168 -10.79 -18.61 -13.97
CA SER A 168 -10.25 -19.75 -13.24
C SER A 168 -9.40 -19.26 -12.05
N PRO A 169 -9.19 -20.08 -11.01
CA PRO A 169 -8.30 -19.71 -9.91
C PRO A 169 -6.90 -19.26 -10.36
N ALA A 170 -6.37 -19.84 -11.44
CA ALA A 170 -5.06 -19.49 -11.99
C ALA A 170 -5.07 -18.09 -12.65
N ASP A 171 -6.16 -17.69 -13.30
CA ASP A 171 -6.28 -16.37 -13.95
C ASP A 171 -6.32 -15.22 -12.94
N ARG A 172 -6.58 -15.52 -11.66
CA ARG A 172 -6.77 -14.52 -10.61
C ARG A 172 -5.44 -14.08 -9.99
N VAL A 173 -4.40 -14.90 -10.08
CA VAL A 173 -3.10 -14.69 -9.42
C VAL A 173 -2.02 -14.30 -10.45
N PRO A 174 -0.94 -13.62 -10.05
CA PRO A 174 0.13 -13.25 -10.97
C PRO A 174 0.78 -14.50 -11.60
N ASN A 175 1.05 -14.43 -12.90
CA ASN A 175 1.91 -15.41 -13.56
C ASN A 175 3.38 -15.08 -13.24
N LEU A 176 4.01 -15.92 -12.40
CA LEU A 176 5.40 -15.76 -11.97
C LEU A 176 6.39 -16.68 -12.70
N THR A 177 5.92 -17.59 -13.56
CA THR A 177 6.80 -18.55 -14.28
C THR A 177 7.51 -17.92 -15.48
N GLN A 178 6.90 -16.91 -16.12
CA GLN A 178 7.45 -16.28 -17.33
C GLN A 178 8.76 -15.50 -17.10
N SER A 179 9.09 -15.16 -15.84
CA SER A 179 10.26 -14.35 -15.48
C SER A 179 11.55 -15.16 -15.30
N LEU A 180 11.48 -16.50 -15.21
CA LEU A 180 12.66 -17.36 -15.05
C LEU A 180 13.34 -17.71 -16.38
N GLU A 181 12.60 -17.68 -17.50
CA GLU A 181 13.11 -18.07 -18.82
C GLU A 181 13.80 -16.94 -19.59
N SER A 182 13.60 -15.69 -19.18
CA SER A 182 14.14 -14.50 -19.86
C SER A 182 15.51 -14.03 -19.34
N GLY A 183 16.12 -14.81 -18.43
CA GLY A 183 17.42 -14.53 -17.82
C GLY A 183 18.52 -15.58 -18.09
N ALA A 184 18.32 -16.46 -19.08
CA ALA A 184 19.32 -17.44 -19.53
C ALA A 184 20.04 -16.96 -20.80
#